data_AF-A0A820SEF1-F1
#
_entry.id   AF-A0A820SEF1-F1
#
_cell.length_a   1.000
_cell.length_b   1.000
_cell.length_c   1.000
_cell.angle_alpha   90.00
_cell.angle_beta   90.00
_cell.angle_gamma   90.00
#
_symmetry.space_group_name_H-M   'P 1'
#
loop_
_entity.id
_entity.type
_entity.pdbx_description
1 polymer ?
#
loop_
_entity_poly.entity_id
_entity_poly.type
_entity_poly.pdbx_seq_one_letter_code
_entity_poly.pdbx_strand_id
1 'polypeptide(L)'
;GSNDEEKLKAATAWSVWELSTSRLYVDPSYIAHATDDAKFAIAFARIEAHYFVNGAFMSDDEQLLKNADKIKDIPGVIVQGRYDICCPARSAWDLHKVWPKGELHFVDDAGHSTRESGIVHELVIATDKFRDL
;
A
#
# COMPACT_ATOMS: atom_id res chain seq x y z
N GLY A 1 -12.94 12.42 18.02
CA GLY A 1 -13.64 13.30 18.97
C GLY A 1 -13.11 14.72 18.85
N SER A 2 -13.44 15.61 19.79
CA SER A 2 -12.92 16.99 19.86
C SER A 2 -11.61 17.11 20.67
N ASN A 3 -11.27 16.12 21.50
CA ASN A 3 -10.04 16.09 22.31
C ASN A 3 -8.78 15.92 21.44
N ASP A 4 -7.90 16.92 21.43
CA ASP A 4 -6.69 16.93 20.60
C ASP A 4 -5.58 16.02 21.13
N GLU A 5 -5.48 15.85 22.44
CA GLU A 5 -4.49 14.95 23.05
C GLU A 5 -4.80 13.48 22.71
N GLU A 6 -6.07 13.09 22.83
CA GLU A 6 -6.52 11.74 22.46
C GLU A 6 -6.35 11.46 20.96
N LYS A 7 -6.65 12.45 20.10
CA LYS A 7 -6.42 12.34 18.65
C LYS A 7 -4.96 12.05 18.36
N LEU A 8 -4.06 12.85 18.92
CA LEU A 8 -2.63 12.69 18.68
C LEU A 8 -2.14 11.34 19.18
N LYS A 9 -2.52 10.94 20.40
CA LYS A 9 -2.14 9.65 20.97
C LYS A 9 -2.58 8.47 20.09
N ALA A 10 -3.84 8.47 19.65
CA ALA A 10 -4.37 7.41 18.78
C ALA A 10 -3.71 7.44 17.40
N ALA A 11 -3.54 8.62 16.82
CA ALA A 11 -2.92 8.80 15.51
C ALA A 11 -1.46 8.35 15.49
N THR A 12 -0.67 8.74 16.49
CA THR A 12 0.72 8.29 16.62
C THR A 12 0.81 6.78 16.79
N ALA A 13 -0.06 6.16 17.61
CA ALA A 13 -0.08 4.71 17.76
C ALA A 13 -0.40 3.98 16.44
N TRP A 14 -1.39 4.48 15.69
CA TRP A 14 -1.74 3.96 14.37
C TRP A 14 -0.58 4.07 13.38
N SER A 15 0.00 5.27 13.24
CA SER A 15 1.11 5.52 12.33
C SER A 15 2.34 4.69 12.71
N VAL A 16 2.70 4.60 13.99
CA VAL A 16 3.81 3.73 14.43
C VAL A 16 3.57 2.28 14.03
N TRP A 17 2.35 1.76 14.21
CA TRP A 17 2.01 0.40 13.81
C TRP A 17 2.18 0.20 12.28
N GLU A 18 1.56 1.03 11.45
CA GLU A 18 1.66 0.94 9.98
C GLU A 18 3.11 1.05 9.48
N LEU A 19 3.87 2.04 9.98
CA LEU A 19 5.25 2.23 9.55
C LEU A 19 6.16 1.07 10.01
N SER A 20 5.82 0.39 11.11
CA SER A 20 6.55 -0.79 11.58
C SER A 20 6.29 -2.03 10.74
N THR A 21 5.10 -2.16 10.13
CA THR A 21 4.70 -3.29 9.30
C THR A 21 5.01 -3.09 7.81
N SER A 22 5.43 -1.88 7.44
CA SER A 22 5.64 -1.50 6.04
C SER A 22 6.84 -2.18 5.37
N ARG A 23 7.86 -2.63 6.10
CA ARG A 23 9.08 -3.25 5.51
C ARG A 23 9.32 -4.64 6.04
N LEU A 24 10.03 -5.47 5.26
CA LEU A 24 10.46 -6.78 5.73
C LEU A 24 11.38 -6.66 6.95
N TYR A 25 12.35 -5.75 6.86
CA TYR A 25 13.20 -5.37 7.99
C TYR A 25 12.79 -4.00 8.50
N VAL A 26 12.47 -3.93 9.79
CA VAL A 26 12.02 -2.70 10.45
C VAL A 26 13.09 -1.61 10.33
N ASP A 27 12.67 -0.41 9.90
CA ASP A 27 13.51 0.78 9.80
C ASP A 27 13.13 1.78 10.91
N PRO A 28 13.93 1.89 11.99
CA PRO A 28 13.62 2.79 13.10
C PRO A 28 13.53 4.26 12.69
N SER A 29 14.30 4.67 11.67
CA SER A 29 14.27 6.05 11.18
C SER A 29 12.96 6.37 10.47
N TYR A 30 12.37 5.36 9.82
CA TYR A 30 11.07 5.48 9.20
C TYR A 30 9.97 5.61 10.25
N ILE A 31 9.99 4.76 11.29
CA ILE A 31 9.03 4.82 12.40
C ILE A 31 9.09 6.17 13.14
N ALA A 32 10.29 6.71 13.35
CA ALA A 32 10.46 8.00 14.04
C ALA A 32 9.69 9.14 13.37
N HIS A 33 9.44 9.06 12.06
CA HIS A 33 8.62 10.05 11.36
C HIS A 33 7.19 10.18 11.95
N ALA A 34 6.61 9.07 12.42
CA ALA A 34 5.29 9.04 13.06
C ALA A 34 5.28 9.69 14.46
N THR A 35 6.42 9.68 15.16
CA THR A 35 6.55 10.28 16.50
C THR A 35 7.01 11.73 16.45
N ASP A 36 7.78 12.10 15.44
CA ASP A 36 8.44 13.40 15.35
C ASP A 36 7.56 14.46 14.67
N ASP A 37 6.61 14.04 13.84
CA ASP A 37 5.65 14.93 13.15
C ASP A 37 4.20 14.63 13.54
N ALA A 38 3.70 15.37 14.53
CA ALA A 38 2.32 15.29 14.98
C ALA A 38 1.28 15.62 13.88
N LYS A 39 1.62 16.51 12.93
CA LYS A 39 0.71 16.87 11.84
C LYS A 39 0.60 15.72 10.85
N PHE A 40 1.73 15.10 10.51
CA PHE A 40 1.77 13.88 9.70
C PHE A 40 0.93 12.78 10.35
N ALA A 41 1.19 12.43 11.60
CA ALA A 41 0.48 11.34 12.30
C ALA A 41 -1.04 11.55 12.27
N ILE A 42 -1.51 12.75 12.67
CA ILE A 42 -2.94 13.07 12.69
C ILE A 42 -3.54 13.02 11.28
N ALA A 43 -2.88 13.57 10.27
CA ALA A 43 -3.40 13.57 8.91
C ALA A 43 -3.48 12.14 8.34
N PHE A 44 -2.38 11.39 8.45
CA PHE A 44 -2.25 10.02 7.98
C PHE A 44 -3.33 9.12 8.58
N ALA A 45 -3.37 9.00 9.91
CA ALA A 45 -4.29 8.09 10.59
C ALA A 45 -5.76 8.47 10.37
N ARG A 46 -6.09 9.77 10.31
CA ARG A 46 -7.48 10.21 10.12
C ARG A 46 -7.98 9.94 8.70
N ILE A 47 -7.14 10.15 7.69
CA ILE A 47 -7.53 9.90 6.30
C ILE A 47 -7.71 8.40 6.10
N GLU A 48 -6.75 7.58 6.54
CA GLU A 48 -6.87 6.12 6.46
C GLU A 48 -8.11 5.61 7.19
N ALA A 49 -8.27 5.94 8.47
CA ALA A 49 -9.42 5.51 9.25
C ALA A 49 -10.74 5.96 8.60
N HIS A 50 -10.79 7.15 8.02
CA HIS A 50 -11.98 7.63 7.32
C HIS A 50 -12.35 6.76 6.13
N TYR A 51 -11.41 6.37 5.28
CA TYR A 51 -11.71 5.49 4.14
C TYR A 51 -12.01 4.07 4.61
N PHE A 52 -11.28 3.54 5.59
CA PHE A 52 -11.47 2.16 6.06
C PHE A 52 -12.84 1.94 6.70
N VAL A 53 -13.29 2.85 7.59
CA VAL A 53 -14.62 2.69 8.24
C VAL A 53 -15.79 2.87 7.28
N ASN A 54 -15.57 3.47 6.11
CA ASN A 54 -16.59 3.68 5.09
C ASN A 54 -16.49 2.67 3.92
N GLY A 55 -15.70 1.59 4.06
CA GLY A 55 -15.53 0.60 2.97
C GLY A 55 -14.97 1.24 1.69
N ALA A 56 -14.08 2.22 1.86
CA ALA A 56 -13.54 3.07 0.78
C ALA A 56 -14.60 3.72 -0.13
N PHE A 57 -15.84 3.86 0.35
CA PHE A 57 -17.00 4.35 -0.41
C PHE A 57 -17.32 3.51 -1.65
N MET A 58 -16.94 2.22 -1.65
CA MET A 58 -17.29 1.27 -2.69
C MET A 58 -18.69 0.69 -2.46
N SER A 59 -19.31 0.18 -3.53
CA SER A 59 -20.59 -0.51 -3.46
C SER A 59 -20.52 -1.85 -2.75
N ASP A 60 -19.37 -2.53 -2.85
CA ASP A 60 -19.07 -3.81 -2.21
C ASP A 60 -17.56 -4.09 -2.18
N ASP A 61 -17.14 -5.03 -1.33
CA ASP A 61 -15.75 -5.39 -1.05
C ASP A 61 -14.98 -5.90 -2.29
N GLU A 62 -15.69 -6.38 -3.32
CA GLU A 62 -15.09 -6.95 -4.54
C GLU A 62 -15.25 -6.03 -5.76
N GLN A 63 -15.72 -4.79 -5.57
CA GLN A 63 -16.03 -3.88 -6.67
C GLN A 63 -14.86 -3.77 -7.66
N LEU A 64 -13.60 -3.66 -7.19
CA LEU A 64 -12.44 -3.54 -8.07
C LEU A 64 -12.20 -4.80 -8.91
N LEU A 65 -12.24 -5.99 -8.31
CA LEU A 65 -12.00 -7.25 -9.02
C LEU A 65 -13.13 -7.55 -10.01
N LYS A 66 -14.39 -7.30 -9.64
CA LYS A 66 -15.56 -7.46 -10.52
C LYS A 66 -15.52 -6.55 -11.74
N ASN A 67 -14.86 -5.41 -11.65
CA ASN A 67 -14.76 -4.40 -12.71
C ASN A 67 -13.38 -4.37 -13.40
N ALA A 68 -12.51 -5.35 -13.12
CA ALA A 68 -11.16 -5.40 -13.71
C ALA A 68 -11.20 -5.59 -15.24
N ASP A 69 -12.31 -6.08 -15.78
CA ASP A 69 -12.55 -6.18 -17.22
C ASP A 69 -12.45 -4.82 -17.93
N LYS A 70 -12.77 -3.72 -17.23
CA LYS A 70 -12.67 -2.35 -17.76
C LYS A 70 -11.24 -1.93 -18.07
N ILE A 71 -10.25 -2.56 -17.45
CA ILE A 71 -8.82 -2.29 -17.67
C ILE A 71 -8.11 -3.45 -18.40
N LYS A 72 -8.85 -4.48 -18.85
CA LYS A 72 -8.27 -5.70 -19.44
C LYS A 72 -7.32 -5.43 -20.61
N ASP A 73 -7.55 -4.35 -21.35
CA ASP A 73 -6.79 -3.97 -22.53
C ASP A 73 -5.68 -2.95 -22.24
N ILE A 74 -5.61 -2.43 -21.01
CA ILE A 74 -4.55 -1.53 -20.56
C ILE A 74 -3.35 -2.38 -20.12
N PRO A 75 -2.15 -2.18 -20.71
CA PRO A 75 -0.95 -2.85 -20.24
C PRO A 75 -0.54 -2.32 -18.86
N GLY A 76 -0.02 -3.18 -18.00
CA GLY A 76 0.45 -2.76 -16.68
C GLY A 76 1.28 -3.81 -15.96
N VAL A 77 1.95 -3.39 -14.89
CA VAL A 77 2.78 -4.23 -14.04
C VAL A 77 2.28 -4.11 -12.60
N ILE A 78 2.18 -5.25 -11.92
CA ILE A 78 1.86 -5.37 -10.49
C ILE A 78 3.16 -5.80 -9.80
N VAL A 79 3.72 -4.95 -8.95
CA VAL A 79 4.89 -5.28 -8.11
C VAL A 79 4.43 -5.51 -6.68
N GLN A 80 4.72 -6.68 -6.12
CA GLN A 80 4.22 -7.06 -4.79
C GLN A 80 5.33 -7.71 -3.97
N GLY A 81 5.56 -7.21 -2.75
CA GLY A 81 6.44 -7.88 -1.79
C GLY A 81 5.83 -9.19 -1.29
N ARG A 82 6.62 -10.27 -1.26
CA ARG A 82 6.17 -11.58 -0.79
C ARG A 82 5.74 -11.56 0.68
N TYR A 83 6.39 -10.72 1.48
CA TYR A 83 6.16 -10.58 2.92
C TYR A 83 5.43 -9.28 3.28
N ASP A 84 4.71 -8.69 2.33
CA ASP A 84 3.79 -7.59 2.61
C ASP A 84 2.66 -8.07 3.53
N ILE A 85 2.65 -7.58 4.76
CA ILE A 85 1.62 -7.88 5.76
C ILE A 85 0.55 -6.78 5.86
N CYS A 86 0.77 -5.60 5.27
CA CYS A 86 -0.22 -4.52 5.19
C CYS A 86 -1.25 -4.84 4.11
N CYS A 87 -0.79 -5.26 2.92
CA CYS A 87 -1.58 -5.67 1.78
C CYS A 87 -1.13 -7.06 1.32
N PRO A 88 -1.62 -8.14 1.95
CA PRO A 88 -1.15 -9.49 1.65
C PRO A 88 -1.17 -9.84 0.17
N ALA A 89 -0.15 -10.58 -0.27
CA ALA A 89 0.09 -11.00 -1.66
C ALA A 89 -1.11 -11.63 -2.38
N ARG A 90 -2.10 -12.13 -1.62
CA ARG A 90 -3.36 -12.64 -2.15
C ARG A 90 -4.09 -11.61 -3.03
N SER A 91 -4.13 -10.34 -2.64
CA SER A 91 -4.85 -9.31 -3.40
C SER A 91 -4.22 -9.08 -4.78
N ALA A 92 -2.88 -9.01 -4.84
CA ALA A 92 -2.14 -8.90 -6.11
C ALA A 92 -2.35 -10.13 -7.00
N TRP A 93 -2.35 -11.34 -6.41
CA TRP A 93 -2.63 -12.58 -7.13
C TRP A 93 -4.07 -12.64 -7.67
N ASP A 94 -5.05 -12.23 -6.85
CA ASP A 94 -6.46 -12.19 -7.24
C ASP A 94 -6.69 -11.19 -8.39
N LEU A 95 -6.02 -10.03 -8.37
CA LEU A 95 -6.04 -9.08 -9.49
C LEU A 95 -5.39 -9.65 -10.76
N HIS A 96 -4.22 -10.26 -10.66
CA HIS A 96 -3.51 -10.84 -11.82
C HIS A 96 -4.36 -11.90 -12.55
N LYS A 97 -5.13 -12.71 -11.82
CA LYS A 97 -6.03 -13.71 -12.43
C LYS A 97 -7.13 -13.10 -13.30
N VAL A 98 -7.56 -11.86 -13.00
CA VAL A 98 -8.68 -11.20 -13.69
C VAL A 98 -8.25 -10.05 -14.61
N TRP A 99 -6.97 -9.68 -14.61
CA TRP A 99 -6.38 -8.67 -15.48
C TRP A 99 -5.31 -9.29 -16.39
N PRO A 100 -5.67 -9.81 -17.58
CA PRO A 100 -4.76 -10.59 -18.43
C PRO A 100 -3.51 -9.85 -18.91
N LYS A 101 -3.57 -8.52 -19.03
CA LYS A 101 -2.43 -7.66 -19.41
C LYS A 101 -1.63 -7.13 -18.20
N GLY A 102 -2.04 -7.47 -16.98
CA GLY A 102 -1.31 -7.14 -15.76
C GLY A 102 -0.23 -8.18 -15.48
N GLU A 103 1.03 -7.81 -15.68
CA GLU A 103 2.18 -8.67 -15.39
C GLU A 103 2.50 -8.62 -13.89
N LEU A 104 2.50 -9.77 -13.21
CA LEU A 104 2.73 -9.84 -11.76
C LEU A 104 4.18 -10.22 -11.44
N HIS A 105 4.84 -9.36 -10.68
CA HIS A 105 6.20 -9.52 -10.18
C HIS A 105 6.18 -9.61 -8.65
N PHE A 106 6.56 -10.77 -8.12
CA PHE A 106 6.79 -10.93 -6.69
C PHE A 106 8.24 -10.61 -6.36
N VAL A 107 8.45 -9.79 -5.35
CA VAL A 107 9.77 -9.55 -4.76
C VAL A 107 9.90 -10.42 -3.52
N ASP A 108 10.76 -11.43 -3.61
CA ASP A 108 10.84 -12.52 -2.65
C ASP A 108 11.24 -12.05 -1.24
N ASP A 109 12.06 -11.01 -1.12
CA ASP A 109 12.61 -10.49 0.14
C ASP A 109 12.16 -9.05 0.47
N ALA A 110 10.91 -8.70 0.13
CA ALA A 110 10.34 -7.39 0.43
C ALA A 110 8.98 -7.44 1.15
N GLY A 111 8.73 -6.39 1.92
CA GLY A 111 7.45 -6.05 2.54
C GLY A 111 6.58 -5.14 1.66
N HIS A 112 5.87 -4.20 2.28
CA HIS A 112 4.91 -3.30 1.65
C HIS A 112 5.54 -2.08 0.96
N SER A 113 6.63 -1.55 1.53
CA SER A 113 7.15 -0.24 1.18
C SER A 113 7.68 -0.20 -0.23
N THR A 114 7.30 0.84 -0.98
CA THR A 114 7.82 1.13 -2.32
C THR A 114 9.33 1.46 -2.33
N ARG A 115 9.94 1.59 -1.16
CA ARG A 115 11.36 1.91 -0.98
C ARG A 115 12.24 0.70 -0.67
N GLU A 116 11.67 -0.51 -0.62
CA GLU A 116 12.44 -1.75 -0.54
C GLU A 116 13.22 -1.94 -1.85
N SER A 117 14.48 -2.36 -1.79
CA SER A 117 15.38 -2.37 -2.97
C SER A 117 14.84 -3.19 -4.14
N GLY A 118 14.29 -4.38 -3.89
CA GLY A 118 13.69 -5.22 -4.92
C GLY A 118 12.40 -4.62 -5.50
N ILE A 119 11.59 -3.93 -4.68
CA ILE A 119 10.39 -3.23 -5.16
C ILE A 119 10.79 -2.05 -6.07
N VAL A 120 11.76 -1.24 -5.64
CA VAL A 120 12.31 -0.13 -6.45
C VAL A 120 12.86 -0.65 -7.77
N HIS A 121 13.59 -1.77 -7.76
CA HIS A 121 14.14 -2.39 -8.95
C HIS A 121 13.06 -2.73 -9.99
N GLU A 122 12.02 -3.48 -9.59
CA GLU A 122 10.93 -3.87 -10.49
C GLU A 122 10.12 -2.65 -10.96
N LEU A 123 9.90 -1.66 -10.09
CA LEU A 123 9.22 -0.41 -10.48
C LEU A 123 10.02 0.37 -11.53
N VAL A 124 11.34 0.49 -11.38
CA VAL A 124 12.20 1.16 -12.36
C VAL A 124 12.18 0.42 -13.69
N ILE A 125 12.33 -0.91 -13.69
CA ILE A 125 12.23 -1.74 -14.90
C ILE A 125 10.88 -1.54 -15.59
N ALA A 126 9.78 -1.55 -14.83
CA ALA A 126 8.45 -1.32 -15.37
C ALA A 126 8.34 0.07 -16.00
N THR A 127 8.83 1.12 -15.33
CA THR A 127 8.78 2.49 -15.89
C THR A 127 9.64 2.64 -17.14
N ASP A 128 10.82 2.03 -17.20
CA ASP A 128 11.68 2.06 -18.38
C ASP A 128 11.04 1.31 -19.55
N LYS A 129 10.38 0.18 -19.28
CA LYS A 129 9.60 -0.57 -20.29
C LYS A 129 8.46 0.27 -20.88
N PHE A 130 7.81 1.10 -20.06
CA PHE A 130 6.70 1.96 -20.50
C PHE A 130 7.13 3.29 -21.11
N ARG A 131 8.42 3.63 -21.09
CA ARG A 131 8.92 4.93 -21.58
C ARG A 131 8.58 5.19 -23.05
N ASP A 132 8.64 4.15 -23.87
CA ASP A 132 8.55 4.25 -25.34
C ASP A 132 7.20 3.74 -25.89
N LEU A 133 6.19 3.57 -25.02
CA LEU A 133 4.84 3.06 -25.35
C LEU A 133 3.88 4.15 -25.84
#